data_AF-A0A8H7PE58-F1
#
_entry.id   AF-A0A8H7PE58-F1
#
_cell.length_a   1.000
_cell.length_b   1.000
_cell.length_c   1.000
_cell.angle_alpha   90.00
_cell.angle_beta   90.00
_cell.angle_gamma   90.00
#
_symmetry.space_group_name_H-M   'P 1'
#
loop_
_entity.id
_entity.type
_entity.pdbx_description
1 polymer ?
#
loop_
_entity_poly.entity_id
_entity_poly.type
_entity_poly.pdbx_seq_one_letter_code
_entity_poly.pdbx_strand_id
1 'polypeptide(L)'
;MPDLSDFEAGDALEEISRKFANVSLEAAYHRGETVERSQLPTLQRLLWSNDIDASYHAILMIRRYLSQDNNESRITDILSLEILERVKNLLGASDAPQLQCLQYESAWVITNIAVWITFCIFSATGS
;
A
#
# COMPACT_ATOMS: atom_id res chain seq x y z
N MET A 1 -48.78 11.46 -9.32
CA MET A 1 -47.36 11.29 -9.66
C MET A 1 -46.59 11.92 -8.51
N PRO A 2 -45.99 11.14 -7.60
CA PRO A 2 -45.27 11.71 -6.46
C PRO A 2 -43.99 12.37 -6.94
N ASP A 3 -43.80 13.61 -6.50
CA ASP A 3 -42.64 14.47 -6.72
C ASP A 3 -41.40 13.84 -6.05
N LEU A 4 -40.31 13.73 -6.82
CA LEU A 4 -39.06 13.09 -6.42
C LEU A 4 -38.01 14.13 -5.96
N SER A 5 -38.39 15.38 -5.71
CA SER A 5 -37.44 16.45 -5.36
C SER A 5 -36.92 16.42 -3.91
N ASP A 6 -37.56 15.68 -3.01
CA ASP A 6 -37.28 15.79 -1.56
C ASP A 6 -36.75 14.49 -0.95
N PHE A 7 -36.07 13.64 -1.74
CA PHE A 7 -35.30 12.55 -1.13
C PHE A 7 -34.06 13.18 -0.48
N GLU A 8 -34.11 13.32 0.85
CA GLU A 8 -33.11 13.87 1.76
C GLU A 8 -31.73 13.22 1.55
N ALA A 9 -31.05 13.60 0.48
CA ALA A 9 -29.67 13.18 0.21
C ALA A 9 -28.73 13.68 1.31
N GLY A 10 -29.10 14.77 1.99
CA GLY A 10 -28.41 15.28 3.16
C GLY A 10 -28.44 14.28 4.33
N ASP A 11 -29.62 13.82 4.71
CA ASP A 11 -29.79 12.88 5.83
C ASP A 11 -29.21 11.50 5.51
N ALA A 12 -29.35 11.04 4.25
CA ALA A 12 -28.74 9.79 3.82
C ALA A 12 -27.20 9.88 3.87
N LEU A 13 -26.60 11.00 3.44
CA LEU A 13 -25.16 11.20 3.49
C LEU A 13 -24.66 11.37 4.93
N GLU A 14 -25.44 12.02 5.79
CA GLU A 14 -25.10 12.22 7.19
C GLU A 14 -25.25 10.92 8.00
N GLU A 15 -26.24 10.08 7.68
CA GLU A 15 -26.39 8.75 8.25
C GLU A 15 -25.31 7.79 7.75
N ILE A 16 -24.92 7.88 6.47
CA ILE A 16 -23.73 7.18 5.93
C ILE A 16 -22.50 7.64 6.70
N SER A 17 -22.25 8.96 6.81
CA SER A 17 -21.10 9.50 7.54
C SER A 17 -21.06 9.04 8.99
N ARG A 18 -22.20 9.02 9.68
CA ARG A 18 -22.34 8.57 11.07
C ARG A 18 -22.16 7.06 11.22
N LYS A 19 -22.61 6.26 10.24
CA LYS A 19 -22.39 4.81 10.22
C LYS A 19 -20.94 4.46 9.86
N PHE A 20 -20.28 5.26 9.01
CA PHE A 20 -18.86 5.10 8.69
C PHE A 20 -17.93 5.54 9.84
N ALA A 21 -18.31 6.55 10.63
CA ALA A 21 -17.55 6.98 11.80
C ALA A 21 -17.41 5.89 12.89
N ASN A 22 -18.32 4.91 12.91
CA ASN A 22 -18.33 3.83 13.90
C ASN A 22 -17.75 2.50 13.36
N VAL A 23 -17.49 2.41 12.06
CA VAL A 23 -16.77 1.27 11.45
C VAL A 23 -15.30 1.66 11.43
N SER A 24 -14.48 1.02 12.26
CA SER A 24 -13.01 1.18 12.28
C SER A 24 -12.35 0.68 10.98
N LEU A 25 -12.59 1.39 9.88
CA LEU A 25 -11.81 1.33 8.66
C LEU A 25 -10.75 2.45 8.63
N GLU A 26 -10.85 3.42 9.54
CA GLU A 26 -10.08 4.68 9.53
C GLU A 26 -8.85 4.71 10.44
N ALA A 27 -8.70 3.79 11.40
CA ALA A 27 -7.39 3.59 12.04
C ALA A 27 -6.33 3.10 11.03
N ALA A 28 -6.71 2.59 9.86
CA ALA A 28 -5.78 2.16 8.81
C ALA A 28 -5.42 3.27 7.81
N TYR A 29 -6.23 4.33 7.74
CA TYR A 29 -5.96 5.57 6.99
C TYR A 29 -5.26 6.60 7.91
N HIS A 30 -4.11 6.24 8.51
CA HIS A 30 -3.17 7.21 9.10
C HIS A 30 -2.67 8.15 7.99
N ARG A 31 -3.50 9.16 7.73
CA ARG A 31 -3.48 10.13 6.65
C ARG A 31 -2.47 11.21 7.05
N GLY A 32 -1.22 11.07 6.61
CA GLY A 32 -0.26 12.18 6.62
C GLY A 32 1.12 11.92 7.21
N GLU A 33 1.39 10.75 7.79
CA GLU A 33 2.75 10.48 8.28
C GLU A 33 3.62 9.97 7.12
N THR A 34 4.58 10.79 6.72
CA THR A 34 5.62 10.42 5.75
C THR A 34 6.41 9.25 6.33
N VAL A 35 6.58 8.18 5.54
CA VAL A 35 7.46 7.08 5.93
C VAL A 35 8.89 7.55 5.73
N GLU A 36 9.63 7.61 6.83
CA GLU A 36 11.03 8.02 6.86
C GLU A 36 11.94 6.86 6.46
N ARG A 37 13.06 7.17 5.80
CA ARG A 37 14.06 6.16 5.39
C ARG A 37 14.60 5.36 6.60
N SER A 38 14.68 5.98 7.76
CA SER A 38 15.11 5.36 9.02
C SER A 38 14.21 4.21 9.48
N GLN A 39 12.96 4.17 9.03
CA GLN A 39 11.99 3.12 9.38
C GLN A 39 12.18 1.86 8.54
N LEU A 40 12.87 1.94 7.39
CA LEU A 40 13.03 0.84 6.44
C LEU A 40 13.63 -0.45 7.03
N PRO A 41 14.69 -0.42 7.88
CA PRO A 41 15.20 -1.64 8.50
C PRO A 41 14.20 -2.32 9.44
N THR A 42 13.30 -1.54 10.05
CA THR A 42 12.23 -2.10 10.89
C THR A 42 11.14 -2.72 10.03
N LEU A 43 10.74 -2.06 8.94
CA LEU A 43 9.79 -2.64 7.98
C LEU A 43 10.33 -3.93 7.35
N GLN A 44 11.63 -3.96 7.03
CA GLN A 44 12.32 -5.17 6.59
C GLN A 44 12.16 -6.27 7.64
N ARG A 45 12.51 -6.06 8.91
CA ARG A 45 12.33 -7.10 9.94
C ARG A 45 10.88 -7.58 10.08
N LEU A 46 9.90 -6.66 10.01
CA LEU A 46 8.48 -7.01 10.09
C LEU A 46 8.02 -7.86 8.91
N LEU A 47 8.54 -7.61 7.71
CA LEU A 47 8.21 -8.39 6.52
C LEU A 47 8.66 -9.86 6.61
N TRP A 48 9.75 -10.15 7.33
CA TRP A 48 10.24 -11.51 7.58
C TRP A 48 9.62 -12.16 8.83
N SER A 49 8.73 -11.46 9.53
CA SER A 49 8.01 -12.06 10.65
C SER A 49 7.08 -13.20 10.18
N ASN A 50 6.76 -14.10 11.10
CA ASN A 50 5.77 -15.17 10.87
C ASN A 50 4.32 -14.67 11.06
N ASP A 51 4.15 -13.40 11.43
CA ASP A 51 2.86 -12.77 11.61
C ASP A 51 2.42 -12.13 10.29
N ILE A 52 1.24 -12.53 9.82
CA ILE A 52 0.65 -12.04 8.57
C ILE A 52 0.25 -10.58 8.71
N ASP A 53 -0.24 -10.15 9.86
CA ASP A 53 -0.65 -8.77 10.10
C ASP A 53 0.57 -7.83 10.13
N ALA A 54 1.67 -8.27 10.76
CA ALA A 54 2.94 -7.54 10.73
C ALA A 54 3.53 -7.46 9.31
N SER A 55 3.47 -8.54 8.54
CA SER A 55 3.91 -8.56 7.14
C SER A 55 3.07 -7.64 6.26
N TYR A 56 1.75 -7.63 6.47
CA TYR A 56 0.81 -6.74 5.79
C TYR A 56 1.07 -5.27 6.12
N HIS A 57 1.26 -4.96 7.39
CA HIS A 57 1.61 -3.61 7.82
C HIS A 57 2.93 -3.14 7.20
N ALA A 58 3.94 -4.01 7.14
CA ALA A 58 5.22 -3.69 6.52
C ALA A 58 5.09 -3.36 5.02
N ILE A 59 4.37 -4.21 4.27
CA ILE A 59 4.08 -3.99 2.84
C ILE A 59 3.34 -2.66 2.63
N LEU A 60 2.33 -2.36 3.45
CA LEU A 60 1.56 -1.13 3.35
C LEU A 60 2.44 0.11 3.56
N MET A 61 3.35 0.06 4.53
CA MET A 61 4.30 1.15 4.78
C MET A 61 5.33 1.28 3.64
N ILE A 62 5.79 0.18 3.06
CA ILE A 62 6.68 0.19 1.88
C ILE A 62 5.97 0.84 0.68
N ARG A 63 4.70 0.49 0.43
CA ARG A 63 3.88 1.13 -0.60
C ARG A 63 3.77 2.63 -0.37
N ARG A 64 3.52 3.07 0.86
CA ARG A 64 3.48 4.49 1.21
C ARG A 64 4.82 5.16 1.01
N TYR A 65 5.92 4.49 1.37
CA TYR A 65 7.26 4.97 1.12
C TYR A 65 7.48 5.24 -0.37
N LEU A 66 7.14 4.29 -1.23
CA LEU A 66 7.27 4.41 -2.70
C LEU A 66 6.28 5.41 -3.33
N SER A 67 5.18 5.75 -2.67
CA SER A 67 4.20 6.71 -3.19
C SER A 67 4.52 8.16 -2.87
N GLN A 68 5.58 8.43 -2.09
CA GLN A 68 6.03 9.79 -1.75
C GLN A 68 6.84 10.42 -2.89
N ASP A 69 7.01 11.74 -2.85
CA ASP A 69 7.86 12.49 -3.78
C ASP A 69 9.32 11.95 -3.78
N ASN A 70 10.02 12.14 -4.90
CA ASN A 70 11.36 11.60 -5.19
C ASN A 70 11.41 10.07 -5.33
N ASN A 71 10.60 9.54 -6.25
CA ASN A 71 10.40 8.11 -6.44
C ASN A 71 11.71 7.32 -6.75
N GLU A 72 12.66 7.92 -7.47
CA GLU A 72 13.93 7.28 -7.86
C GLU A 72 14.84 6.88 -6.68
N SER A 73 15.10 7.82 -5.76
CA SER A 73 15.93 7.53 -4.56
C SER A 73 15.27 6.49 -3.67
N ARG A 74 13.93 6.53 -3.57
CA ARG A 74 13.16 5.63 -2.71
C ARG A 74 13.11 4.21 -3.24
N ILE A 75 13.03 4.04 -4.55
CA ILE A 75 13.11 2.71 -5.17
C ILE A 75 14.50 2.12 -4.96
N THR A 76 15.56 2.92 -5.11
CA THR A 76 16.93 2.49 -4.81
C THR A 76 17.07 2.03 -3.36
N ASP A 77 16.49 2.79 -2.41
CA ASP A 77 16.48 2.42 -0.99
C ASP A 77 15.76 1.08 -0.76
N ILE A 78 14.59 0.85 -1.38
CA ILE A 78 13.87 -0.42 -1.27
C ILE A 78 14.64 -1.58 -1.90
N LEU A 79 15.29 -1.38 -3.04
CA LEU A 79 16.12 -2.40 -3.69
C LEU A 79 17.30 -2.81 -2.80
N SER A 80 17.88 -1.87 -2.06
CA SER A 80 18.99 -2.15 -1.12
C SER A 80 18.60 -3.02 0.08
N LEU A 81 17.30 -3.13 0.39
CA LEU A 81 16.78 -3.96 1.49
C LEU A 81 16.60 -5.43 1.10
N GLU A 82 16.87 -5.80 -0.15
CA GLU A 82 16.77 -7.17 -0.67
C GLU A 82 15.41 -7.84 -0.40
N ILE A 83 14.33 -7.05 -0.34
CA ILE A 83 12.99 -7.54 0.02
C ILE A 83 12.27 -8.29 -1.12
N LEU A 84 12.77 -8.20 -2.36
CA LEU A 84 12.05 -8.64 -3.56
C LEU A 84 11.62 -10.11 -3.51
N GLU A 85 12.52 -11.01 -3.12
CA GLU A 85 12.21 -12.43 -3.00
C GLU A 85 11.15 -12.68 -1.92
N ARG A 86 11.19 -11.92 -0.83
CA ARG A 86 10.18 -12.02 0.22
C ARG A 86 8.80 -11.55 -0.26
N VAL A 87 8.73 -10.40 -0.93
CA VAL A 87 7.47 -9.86 -1.51
C VAL A 87 6.89 -10.84 -2.53
N LYS A 88 7.73 -11.46 -3.37
CA LYS A 88 7.33 -12.49 -4.32
C LYS A 88 6.75 -13.73 -3.63
N ASN A 89 7.35 -14.18 -2.53
CA ASN A 89 6.82 -15.30 -1.75
C ASN A 89 5.45 -14.97 -1.13
N LEU A 90 5.26 -13.74 -0.66
CA LEU A 90 3.96 -13.27 -0.15
C LEU A 90 2.89 -13.20 -1.26
N LEU A 91 3.28 -12.85 -2.48
CA LEU A 91 2.38 -12.88 -3.64
C LEU A 91 1.91 -14.30 -3.98
N GLY A 92 2.76 -15.31 -3.79
CA GLY A 92 2.41 -16.72 -4.04
C GLY A 92 1.53 -17.38 -2.97
N ALA A 93 1.39 -16.77 -1.79
CA ALA A 93 0.66 -17.35 -0.67
C ALA A 93 -0.87 -17.31 -0.90
N SER A 94 -1.46 -18.44 -1.32
CA SER A 94 -2.81 -18.49 -1.90
C SER A 94 -3.89 -19.09 -0.99
N ASP A 95 -3.55 -19.48 0.24
CA ASP A 95 -4.40 -20.40 1.02
C ASP A 95 -5.40 -19.72 1.97
N ALA A 96 -5.49 -18.38 2.01
CA ALA A 96 -6.43 -17.68 2.91
C ALA A 96 -6.99 -16.36 2.34
N PRO A 97 -8.25 -15.98 2.64
CA PRO A 97 -8.84 -14.69 2.24
C PRO A 97 -8.05 -13.47 2.74
N GLN A 98 -7.46 -13.57 3.94
CA GLN A 98 -6.66 -12.50 4.55
C GLN A 98 -5.37 -12.24 3.77
N LEU A 99 -4.84 -13.24 3.05
CA LEU A 99 -3.66 -13.10 2.20
C LEU A 99 -3.97 -12.39 0.88
N GLN A 100 -5.23 -12.30 0.46
CA GLN A 100 -5.59 -11.61 -0.79
C GLN A 100 -5.29 -10.11 -0.72
N CYS A 101 -5.49 -9.48 0.44
CA CYS A 101 -5.10 -8.09 0.67
C CYS A 101 -3.57 -7.94 0.61
N LEU A 102 -2.83 -8.87 1.20
CA LEU A 102 -1.37 -8.89 1.17
C LEU A 102 -0.83 -9.08 -0.26
N GLN A 103 -1.46 -9.95 -1.05
CA GLN A 103 -1.13 -10.18 -2.46
C GLN A 103 -1.36 -8.93 -3.31
N TYR A 104 -2.51 -8.27 -3.14
CA TYR A 104 -2.82 -7.03 -3.85
C TYR A 104 -1.76 -5.95 -3.61
N GLU A 105 -1.39 -5.75 -2.35
CA GLU A 105 -0.38 -4.76 -1.98
C GLU A 105 1.03 -5.17 -2.44
N SER A 106 1.36 -6.47 -2.35
CA SER A 106 2.65 -7.01 -2.82
C SER A 106 2.80 -6.84 -4.34
N ALA A 107 1.75 -7.08 -5.10
CA ALA A 107 1.72 -6.84 -6.54
C ALA A 107 1.97 -5.35 -6.84
N TRP A 108 1.35 -4.44 -6.08
CA TRP A 108 1.54 -3.00 -6.25
C TRP A 108 3.01 -2.59 -6.06
N VAL A 109 3.67 -3.10 -5.03
CA VAL A 109 5.11 -2.86 -4.79
C VAL A 109 5.96 -3.37 -5.96
N ILE A 110 5.72 -4.60 -6.42
CA ILE A 110 6.46 -5.20 -7.55
C ILE A 110 6.27 -4.36 -8.82
N THR A 111 5.04 -3.93 -9.13
CA THR A 111 4.77 -3.13 -10.33
C THR A 111 5.51 -1.81 -10.30
N ASN A 112 5.55 -1.10 -9.17
CA ASN A 112 6.29 0.17 -9.08
C ASN A 112 7.79 0.00 -9.27
N ILE A 113 8.37 -1.06 -8.70
CA ILE A 113 9.79 -1.38 -8.89
C ILE A 113 10.05 -1.72 -10.37
N ALA A 114 9.19 -2.53 -10.99
CA ALA A 114 9.33 -2.93 -12.39
C ALA A 114 9.22 -1.74 -13.37
N VAL A 115 8.27 -0.83 -13.12
CA VAL A 115 8.11 0.42 -13.90
C VAL A 115 9.40 1.24 -13.86
N TRP A 116 10.03 1.35 -12.69
CA TRP A 116 11.28 2.09 -12.55
C TRP A 116 12.47 1.42 -13.24
N ILE A 117 12.64 0.10 -13.09
CA ILE A 117 13.70 -0.63 -13.81
C ILE A 117 13.54 -0.42 -15.33
N THR A 118 12.30 -0.49 -15.82
CA THR A 118 11.99 -0.23 -17.23
C THR A 118 12.38 1.20 -17.61
N PHE A 119 11.99 2.20 -16.82
CA PHE A 119 12.34 3.60 -17.07
C PHE A 119 13.86 3.83 -17.10
N CYS A 120 14.62 3.25 -16.15
CA CYS A 120 16.08 3.36 -16.11
C CYS A 120 16.76 2.78 -17.35
N ILE A 121 16.33 1.59 -17.81
CA ILE A 121 16.88 0.96 -19.02
C ILE A 121 16.63 1.85 -20.26
N PHE A 122 15.44 2.44 -20.39
CA PHE A 122 15.14 3.36 -21.48
C PHE A 122 15.92 4.66 -21.40
N SER A 123 16.16 5.21 -20.20
CA SER A 123 17.00 6.41 -20.03
C SER A 123 18.48 6.17 -20.35
N ALA A 124 19.01 4.98 -20.04
CA ALA A 124 20.42 4.64 -20.24
C ALA A 124 20.77 4.28 -21.69
N THR A 125 19.78 3.92 -22.51
CA THR A 125 19.97 3.56 -23.93
C THR A 125 19.72 4.71 -24.91
N GLY A 126 19.31 5.88 -24.39
CA GLY A 126 18.98 7.07 -25.17
C GLY A 126 20.05 8.18 -25.18
N SER A 127 21.32 7.90 -24.87
CA SER A 127 22.45 8.85 -24.96
C SER A 127 23.54 8.37 -25.92
#